data_AF-A0A0X3WGR6-F1
#
_entry.id   AF-A0A0X3WGR6-F1
#
_cell.length_a   1.000
_cell.length_b   1.000
_cell.length_c   1.000
_cell.angle_alpha   90.00
_cell.angle_beta   90.00
_cell.angle_gamma   90.00
#
_symmetry.space_group_name_H-M   'P 1'
#
loop_
_entity.id
_entity.type
_entity.pdbx_description
1 polymer ?
#
loop_
_entity_poly.entity_id
_entity_poly.type
_entity_poly.pdbx_seq_one_letter_code
_entity_poly.pdbx_strand_id
1 'polypeptide(L)'
;MDAAPAGAVATAWNALHALCADVVTAVGLPAPSHPSEVGARLTSLGASPYTVMVIERLHRLSADALREPAAVTPNAARDYVDACLAAAENVERLRQQWRW
;
A
#
# COMPACT_ATOMS: atom_id res chain seq x y z
N MET A 1 20.32 1.51 12.73
CA MET A 1 19.85 0.14 12.46
C MET A 1 19.72 0.03 10.96
N ASP A 2 20.63 -0.68 10.30
CA ASP A 2 20.42 -1.07 8.91
C ASP A 2 19.23 -2.03 8.89
N ALA A 3 18.05 -1.52 8.53
CA ALA A 3 16.95 -2.41 8.22
C ALA A 3 17.37 -3.23 7.00
N ALA A 4 17.36 -4.55 7.13
CA ALA A 4 17.56 -5.42 5.97
C ALA A 4 16.59 -4.97 4.85
N PRO A 5 17.00 -4.95 3.57
CA PRO A 5 16.17 -4.43 2.47
C PRO A 5 14.73 -4.99 2.46
N ALA A 6 14.54 -6.27 2.75
CA ALA A 6 13.21 -6.88 2.87
C ALA A 6 12.38 -6.33 4.05
N GLY A 7 13.03 -5.95 5.15
CA GLY A 7 12.40 -5.27 6.28
C GLY A 7 11.86 -3.89 5.90
N ALA A 8 12.61 -3.12 5.10
CA ALA A 8 12.14 -1.82 4.59
C ALA A 8 10.90 -1.98 3.70
N VAL A 9 10.87 -3.00 2.83
CA VAL A 9 9.70 -3.36 2.01
C VAL A 9 8.49 -3.70 2.89
N ALA A 10 8.68 -4.56 3.90
CA ALA A 10 7.60 -4.94 4.81
C ALA A 10 7.05 -3.73 5.60
N THR A 11 7.91 -2.87 6.12
CA THR A 11 7.51 -1.65 6.83
C THR A 11 6.73 -0.70 5.91
N ALA A 12 7.22 -0.45 4.69
CA ALA A 12 6.55 0.43 3.74
C ALA A 12 5.18 -0.10 3.32
N TRP A 13 5.07 -1.42 3.06
CA TRP A 13 3.79 -2.06 2.78
C TRP A 13 2.80 -1.91 3.94
N ASN A 14 3.23 -2.23 5.17
CA ASN A 14 2.36 -2.14 6.33
C ASN A 14 1.85 -0.71 6.57
N ALA A 15 2.71 0.29 6.38
CA ALA A 15 2.33 1.69 6.49
C ALA A 15 1.29 2.09 5.41
N LEU A 16 1.53 1.71 4.15
CA LEU A 16 0.58 1.97 3.05
C LEU A 16 -0.76 1.24 3.28
N HIS A 17 -0.72 -0.01 3.71
CA HIS A 17 -1.92 -0.80 4.00
C HIS A 17 -2.74 -0.19 5.13
N ALA A 18 -2.09 0.23 6.22
CA ALA A 18 -2.74 0.94 7.31
C ALA A 18 -3.40 2.25 6.84
N LEU A 19 -2.69 3.05 6.03
CA LEU A 19 -3.25 4.26 5.43
C LEU A 19 -4.49 3.96 4.58
N CYS A 20 -4.46 2.92 3.75
CA CYS A 20 -5.62 2.53 2.95
C CYS A 20 -6.81 2.15 3.83
N ALA A 21 -6.57 1.38 4.90
CA ALA A 21 -7.60 1.01 5.86
C ALA A 21 -8.17 2.23 6.61
N ASP A 22 -7.32 3.18 6.98
CA ASP A 22 -7.72 4.44 7.64
C ASP A 22 -8.59 5.29 6.71
N VAL A 23 -8.24 5.38 5.42
CA VAL A 23 -9.07 6.12 4.44
C VAL A 23 -10.42 5.44 4.25
N VAL A 24 -10.46 4.11 4.17
CA VAL A 24 -11.71 3.34 4.04
C VAL A 24 -12.61 3.51 5.27
N THR A 25 -12.03 3.47 6.47
CA THR A 25 -12.80 3.64 7.71
C THR A 25 -13.24 5.09 7.94
N ALA A 26 -12.44 6.09 7.54
CA ALA A 26 -12.78 7.50 7.69
C ALA A 26 -14.04 7.92 6.92
N VAL A 27 -14.41 7.18 5.88
CA VAL A 27 -15.63 7.41 5.07
C VAL A 27 -16.78 6.47 5.44
N GLY A 28 -16.66 5.78 6.59
CA GLY A 28 -17.73 4.95 7.16
C GLY A 28 -17.83 3.54 6.58
N LEU A 29 -16.89 3.09 5.74
CA LEU A 29 -16.84 1.71 5.28
C LEU A 29 -16.12 0.81 6.30
N PRO A 30 -16.46 -0.49 6.37
CA PRO A 30 -15.73 -1.43 7.20
C PRO A 30 -14.26 -1.50 6.81
N ALA A 31 -13.37 -1.53 7.80
CA ALA A 31 -11.95 -1.77 7.58
C ALA A 31 -11.76 -3.09 6.79
N PRO A 32 -10.84 -3.12 5.81
CA PRO A 32 -10.51 -4.36 5.12
C PRO A 32 -9.98 -5.38 6.13
N SER A 33 -10.56 -6.58 6.13
CA SER A 33 -10.15 -7.68 7.01
C SER A 33 -8.92 -8.41 6.49
N HIS A 34 -8.69 -8.30 5.18
CA HIS A 34 -7.57 -8.91 4.48
C HIS A 34 -6.97 -7.93 3.46
N PRO A 35 -5.63 -7.93 3.25
CA PRO A 35 -4.98 -7.04 2.30
C PRO A 35 -5.50 -7.08 0.85
N SER A 36 -6.04 -8.23 0.43
CA SER A 36 -6.68 -8.39 -0.88
C SER A 36 -7.98 -7.61 -1.03
N GLU A 37 -8.64 -7.22 0.06
CA GLU A 37 -9.89 -6.46 0.03
C GLU A 37 -9.67 -4.97 -0.24
N VAL A 38 -8.45 -4.47 0.01
CA VAL A 38 -8.10 -3.04 -0.09
C VAL A 38 -8.43 -2.48 -1.46
N GLY A 39 -8.11 -3.20 -2.54
CA GLY A 39 -8.37 -2.75 -3.91
C GLY A 39 -9.86 -2.53 -4.18
N ALA A 40 -10.70 -3.48 -3.77
CA ALA A 40 -12.16 -3.39 -3.93
C ALA A 40 -12.75 -2.24 -3.09
N ARG A 41 -12.26 -2.04 -1.86
CA ARG A 41 -12.69 -0.93 -1.00
C ARG A 41 -12.30 0.42 -1.60
N LEU A 42 -11.06 0.60 -2.05
CA LEU A 42 -10.63 1.83 -2.68
C LEU A 42 -11.39 2.11 -3.99
N THR A 43 -11.70 1.07 -4.78
CA THR A 43 -12.55 1.20 -5.98
C THR A 43 -13.91 1.76 -5.62
N SER A 44 -14.54 1.27 -4.55
CA SER A 44 -15.85 1.78 -4.09
C SER A 44 -15.83 3.25 -3.66
N LEU A 45 -14.65 3.79 -3.36
CA LEU A 45 -14.44 5.20 -3.01
C LEU A 45 -14.10 6.08 -4.20
N GLY A 46 -14.04 5.52 -5.40
CA GLY A 46 -13.69 6.24 -6.64
C GLY A 46 -12.20 6.24 -6.98
N ALA A 47 -11.40 5.37 -6.35
CA ALA A 47 -10.00 5.22 -6.75
C ALA A 47 -9.90 4.79 -8.22
N SER A 48 -8.92 5.34 -8.93
CA SER A 48 -8.71 4.96 -10.33
C SER A 48 -8.28 3.48 -10.43
N PRO A 49 -8.65 2.77 -11.53
CA PRO A 49 -8.19 1.40 -11.75
C PRO A 49 -6.66 1.27 -11.71
N TYR A 50 -5.95 2.30 -12.16
CA TYR A 50 -4.49 2.36 -12.12
C TYR A 50 -3.95 2.38 -10.67
N THR A 51 -4.53 3.20 -9.80
CA THR A 51 -4.16 3.26 -8.37
C THR A 51 -4.35 1.90 -7.70
N VAL A 52 -5.48 1.25 -7.95
CA VAL A 52 -5.80 -0.08 -7.41
C VAL A 52 -4.79 -1.13 -7.90
N MET A 53 -4.51 -1.15 -9.20
CA MET A 53 -3.51 -2.04 -9.81
C MET A 53 -2.12 -1.86 -9.18
N VAL A 54 -1.70 -0.62 -8.92
CA VAL A 54 -0.42 -0.33 -8.26
C VAL A 54 -0.38 -0.89 -6.84
N ILE A 55 -1.42 -0.66 -6.04
CA ILE A 55 -1.48 -1.15 -4.65
C ILE A 55 -1.46 -2.68 -4.62
N GLU A 56 -2.21 -3.35 -5.48
CA GLU A 56 -2.20 -4.81 -5.58
C GLU A 56 -0.84 -5.36 -6.03
N ARG A 57 -0.16 -4.66 -6.94
CA ARG A 57 1.20 -5.02 -7.35
C ARG A 57 2.18 -4.89 -6.19
N LEU A 58 2.09 -3.82 -5.42
CA LEU A 58 2.93 -3.61 -4.23
C LEU A 58 2.68 -4.70 -3.19
N HIS A 59 1.41 -5.07 -2.95
CA HIS A 59 1.07 -6.19 -2.07
C HIS A 59 1.74 -7.50 -2.49
N ARG A 60 1.71 -7.84 -3.79
CA ARG A 60 2.36 -9.06 -4.28
C ARG A 60 3.87 -9.01 -4.10
N LEU A 61 4.49 -7.88 -4.43
CA LEU A 61 5.93 -7.69 -4.27
C LEU A 61 6.37 -7.75 -2.80
N SER A 62 5.58 -7.24 -1.85
CA SER A 62 5.90 -7.38 -0.43
C SER A 62 5.77 -8.82 0.05
N ALA A 63 4.75 -9.55 -0.41
CA ALA A 63 4.61 -10.98 -0.10
C ALA A 63 5.78 -11.81 -0.65
N ASP A 64 6.24 -11.49 -1.87
CA ASP A 64 7.40 -12.15 -2.48
C ASP A 64 8.71 -11.80 -1.74
N ALA A 65 8.89 -10.53 -1.36
CA ALA A 65 10.02 -10.09 -0.55
C ALA A 65 10.10 -10.77 0.83
N LEU A 66 8.95 -11.08 1.45
CA LEU A 66 8.89 -11.83 2.70
C LEU A 66 9.20 -13.32 2.50
N ARG A 67 8.87 -13.89 1.34
CA ARG A 67 9.18 -15.29 1.00
C ARG A 67 10.66 -15.48 0.70
N GLU A 68 11.26 -14.54 -0.01
CA GLU A 68 12.66 -14.60 -0.45
C GLU A 68 13.44 -13.33 -0.05
N PRO A 69 13.65 -13.08 1.26
CA PRO A 69 14.24 -11.82 1.74
C PRO A 69 15.68 -11.60 1.26
N ALA A 70 16.42 -12.67 0.98
CA ALA A 70 17.78 -12.61 0.45
C ALA A 70 17.85 -12.12 -1.02
N ALA A 71 16.75 -12.20 -1.77
CA ALA A 71 16.67 -11.72 -3.14
C ALA A 71 16.43 -10.20 -3.23
N VAL A 72 16.08 -9.55 -2.12
CA VAL A 72 15.76 -8.12 -2.08
C VAL A 72 17.05 -7.30 -2.01
N THR A 73 17.36 -6.60 -3.09
CA THR A 73 18.52 -5.68 -3.12
C THR A 73 18.16 -4.34 -2.45
N PRO A 74 19.16 -3.58 -1.95
CA PRO A 74 18.92 -2.25 -1.39
C PRO A 74 18.25 -1.28 -2.37
N ASN A 75 18.61 -1.32 -3.66
CA ASN A 75 17.99 -0.47 -4.68
C ASN A 75 16.54 -0.86 -4.93
N ALA A 76 16.24 -2.16 -5.04
CA ALA A 76 14.86 -2.63 -5.20
C ALA A 76 13.98 -2.25 -4.01
N ALA A 77 14.53 -2.32 -2.78
CA ALA A 77 13.81 -1.86 -1.59
C ALA A 77 13.54 -0.34 -1.63
N ARG A 78 14.50 0.46 -2.10
CA ARG A 78 14.32 1.92 -2.27
C ARG A 78 13.22 2.23 -3.28
N ASP A 79 13.30 1.63 -4.47
CA ASP A 79 12.30 1.82 -5.53
C ASP A 79 10.90 1.41 -5.05
N TYR A 80 10.82 0.33 -4.26
CA TYR A 80 9.57 -0.11 -3.64
C TYR A 80 9.03 0.92 -2.63
N VAL A 81 9.89 1.47 -1.77
CA VAL A 81 9.49 2.51 -0.80
C VAL A 81 8.98 3.75 -1.52
N ASP A 82 9.69 4.21 -2.56
CA ASP A 82 9.29 5.37 -3.35
C ASP A 82 7.93 5.14 -4.05
N ALA A 83 7.70 3.93 -4.57
CA ALA A 83 6.42 3.54 -5.13
C ALA A 83 5.29 3.51 -4.08
N CYS A 84 5.58 3.06 -2.85
CA CYS A 84 4.62 3.12 -1.74
C CYS A 84 4.26 4.57 -1.37
N LEU A 85 5.24 5.48 -1.34
CA LEU A 85 5.01 6.90 -1.05
C LEU A 85 4.13 7.54 -2.14
N ALA A 86 4.43 7.30 -3.42
CA ALA A 86 3.61 7.79 -4.52
C ALA A 86 2.17 7.21 -4.48
N ALA A 87 2.01 5.94 -4.08
CA ALA A 87 0.69 5.35 -3.88
C ALA A 87 -0.05 6.00 -2.71
N ALA A 88 0.65 6.28 -1.60
CA ALA A 88 0.08 6.95 -0.44
C ALA A 88 -0.46 8.35 -0.78
N GLU A 89 0.26 9.14 -1.58
CA GLU A 89 -0.21 10.44 -2.07
C GLU A 89 -1.51 10.33 -2.88
N ASN A 90 -1.64 9.28 -3.70
CA ASN A 90 -2.88 9.02 -4.44
C ASN A 90 -4.05 8.69 -3.50
N VAL A 91 -3.80 7.88 -2.47
CA VAL A 91 -4.81 7.47 -1.48
C VAL A 91 -5.22 8.65 -0.58
N GLU A 92 -4.29 9.52 -0.18
CA GLU A 92 -4.63 10.73 0.59
C GLU A 92 -5.40 11.76 -0.23
N ARG A 93 -5.11 11.90 -1.54
CA ARG A 93 -5.95 12.72 -2.43
C ARG A 93 -7.39 12.20 -2.49
N LEU A 94 -7.58 10.88 -2.51
CA LEU A 94 -8.91 10.27 -2.45
C LEU A 94 -9.62 10.66 -1.15
N ARG A 95 -8.94 10.56 -0.01
CA ARG A 95 -9.48 10.97 1.31
C ARG A 95 -9.98 12.41 1.32
N GLN A 96 -9.24 13.32 0.71
CA GLN A 96 -9.59 14.75 0.65
C GLN A 96 -10.88 15.01 -0.14
N GLN A 97 -11.20 14.17 -1.14
CA GLN A 97 -12.44 14.30 -1.93
C GLN A 97 -13.71 14.00 -1.12
N TRP A 98 -13.58 13.30 0.01
CA TRP A 98 -14.70 12.90 0.86
C TRP A 98 -14.86 13.79 2.12
N ARG A 99 -13.96 14.75 2.33
CA ARG A 99 -14.06 15.74 3.42
C ARG A 99 -14.93 16.91 2.96
N TRP A 100 -16.25 16.79 3.13
CA TRP A 100 -17.23 17.86 2.97
C TRP A 100 -17.96 18.11 4.29
#